data_AF-A0A7X6MU70-F1
#
_entry.id   AF-A0A7X6MU70-F1
#
_cell.length_a   1.000
_cell.length_b   1.000
_cell.length_c   1.000
_cell.angle_alpha   90.00
_cell.angle_beta   90.00
_cell.angle_gamma   90.00
#
_symmetry.space_group_name_H-M   'P 1'
#
loop_
_entity.id
_entity.type
_entity.pdbx_description
1 polymer ?
#
loop_
_entity_poly.entity_id
_entity_poly.type
_entity_poly.pdbx_seq_one_letter_code
_entity_poly.pdbx_strand_id
1 'polypeptide(L)'
;MSRKRIHQRSEATEADVVDALTRDVPEIAFDIIQIVRVAIDGRQCKVAVTTKQPGVCVTGACVGVRGHRIRTIAHELGMDNIGIVAYSAHIETYLTNAIIARGAHPLSVHIIDAPGQVARMVFDAEDRSIGPTQFARAIGTRGSNVRLASALTGWQIRLCTPLCRDGHCLHPGATSLRVAS
;
A
#
# COMPACT_ATOMS: atom_id res chain seq x y z
N MET A 1 34.06 -26.68 -16.08
CA MET A 1 32.79 -27.06 -15.41
C MET A 1 32.74 -26.39 -14.04
N SER A 2 31.94 -25.33 -13.87
CA SER A 2 31.58 -24.82 -12.55
C SER A 2 30.14 -24.33 -12.61
N ARG A 3 29.23 -25.20 -12.15
CA ARG A 3 27.81 -24.88 -12.03
C ARG A 3 27.68 -23.88 -10.88
N LYS A 4 27.55 -22.59 -11.20
CA LYS A 4 27.11 -21.57 -10.22
C LYS A 4 25.81 -22.09 -9.62
N ARG A 5 25.85 -22.45 -8.33
CA ARG A 5 24.66 -22.77 -7.53
C ARG A 5 23.77 -21.54 -7.55
N ILE A 6 22.72 -21.60 -8.36
CA ILE A 6 21.58 -20.69 -8.28
C ILE A 6 21.01 -20.92 -6.88
N HIS A 7 21.36 -20.04 -5.93
CA HIS A 7 20.68 -19.98 -4.66
C HIS A 7 19.23 -19.64 -5.02
N GLN A 8 18.32 -20.59 -4.79
CA GLN A 8 16.90 -20.31 -4.72
C GLN A 8 16.77 -19.21 -3.66
N ARG A 9 16.55 -17.96 -4.07
CA ARG A 9 16.24 -16.89 -3.13
C ARG A 9 14.92 -17.26 -2.49
N SER A 10 14.97 -17.54 -1.18
CA SER A 10 13.79 -17.53 -0.31
C SER A 10 13.02 -16.22 -0.53
N GLU A 11 11.69 -16.28 -0.39
CA GLU A 11 10.84 -15.09 -0.47
C GLU A 11 11.41 -13.97 0.42
N ALA A 12 11.43 -12.74 -0.09
CA ALA A 12 12.01 -11.61 0.62
C ALA A 12 11.25 -11.34 1.93
N THR A 13 11.99 -11.24 3.02
CA THR A 13 11.46 -10.98 4.36
C THR A 13 11.32 -9.49 4.64
N GLU A 14 10.62 -9.13 5.71
CA GLU A 14 10.56 -7.73 6.17
C GLU A 14 11.95 -7.16 6.46
N ALA A 15 12.84 -7.97 7.04
CA ALA A 15 14.22 -7.58 7.33
C ALA A 15 15.00 -7.24 6.04
N ASP A 16 14.85 -8.05 4.99
CA ASP A 16 15.52 -7.78 3.70
C ASP A 16 15.08 -6.45 3.09
N VAL A 17 13.79 -6.10 3.23
CA VAL A 17 13.24 -4.82 2.76
C VAL A 17 13.80 -3.65 3.57
N VAL A 18 13.86 -3.78 4.90
CA VAL A 18 14.42 -2.76 5.78
C VAL A 18 15.91 -2.55 5.50
N ASP A 19 16.68 -3.62 5.36
CA ASP A 19 18.13 -3.55 5.09
C ASP A 19 18.42 -2.89 3.74
N ALA A 20 17.66 -3.25 2.70
CA ALA A 20 17.81 -2.64 1.38
C ALA A 20 17.44 -1.15 1.40
N LEU A 21 16.35 -0.77 2.06
CA LEU A 21 15.97 0.64 2.20
C LEU A 21 17.00 1.43 2.98
N THR A 22 17.54 0.88 4.06
CA THR A 22 18.57 1.54 4.88
C THR A 22 19.86 1.76 4.08
N ARG A 23 20.23 0.81 3.22
CA ARG A 23 21.42 0.92 2.37
C ARG A 23 21.26 1.96 1.25
N ASP A 24 20.10 1.98 0.58
CA ASP A 24 19.88 2.76 -0.64
C ASP A 24 19.25 4.15 -0.41
N VAL A 25 18.66 4.38 0.77
CA VAL A 25 18.04 5.65 1.17
C VAL A 25 18.87 6.27 2.31
N PRO A 26 19.76 7.25 2.03
CA PRO A 26 20.60 7.85 3.06
C PRO A 26 19.77 8.50 4.17
N GLU A 27 18.58 9.03 3.85
CA GLU A 27 17.68 9.61 4.84
C GLU A 27 17.21 8.58 5.88
N ILE A 28 17.13 7.29 5.53
CA ILE A 28 16.83 6.21 6.48
C ILE A 28 18.09 5.83 7.26
N ALA A 29 19.26 5.75 6.59
CA ALA A 29 20.54 5.46 7.25
C ALA A 29 20.93 6.49 8.32
N PHE A 30 20.54 7.75 8.13
CA PHE A 30 20.81 8.85 9.07
C PHE A 30 19.67 9.09 10.07
N ASP A 31 18.71 8.16 10.21
CA ASP A 31 17.54 8.27 11.11
C ASP A 31 16.66 9.51 10.88
N ILE A 32 16.78 10.16 9.73
CA ILE A 32 15.90 11.28 9.33
C ILE A 32 14.51 10.75 9.01
N ILE A 33 14.45 9.61 8.33
CA ILE A 33 13.24 8.87 8.01
C ILE A 33 13.25 7.55 8.76
N GLN A 34 12.15 7.25 9.45
CA GLN A 34 11.98 6.02 10.21
C GLN A 34 10.96 5.12 9.51
N ILE A 35 11.28 3.84 9.38
CA ILE A 35 10.34 2.82 8.91
C ILE A 35 9.43 2.43 10.06
N VAL A 36 8.11 2.56 9.86
CA VAL A 36 7.08 2.28 10.86
C VAL A 36 6.62 0.83 10.77
N ARG A 37 6.34 0.37 9.56
CA ARG A 37 5.90 -1.01 9.30
C ARG A 37 6.18 -1.41 7.86
N VAL A 38 6.42 -2.69 7.65
CA VAL A 38 6.48 -3.35 6.33
C VAL A 38 5.33 -4.35 6.25
N ALA A 39 4.68 -4.43 5.09
CA ALA A 39 3.64 -5.42 4.81
C ALA A 39 3.93 -6.07 3.46
N ILE A 40 3.94 -7.40 3.40
CA ILE A 40 4.27 -8.19 2.21
C ILE A 40 3.10 -9.12 1.87
N ASP A 41 2.71 -9.17 0.60
CA ASP A 41 1.71 -10.08 0.03
C ASP A 41 2.30 -10.65 -1.27
N GLY A 42 2.96 -11.81 -1.15
CA GLY A 42 3.72 -12.42 -2.24
C GLY A 42 4.87 -11.53 -2.72
N ARG A 43 4.83 -11.11 -3.99
CA ARG A 43 5.85 -10.25 -4.60
C ARG A 43 5.52 -8.76 -4.52
N GLN A 44 4.50 -8.39 -3.76
CA GLN A 44 4.12 -7.00 -3.53
C GLN A 44 4.35 -6.61 -2.09
N CYS A 45 4.82 -5.39 -1.88
CA CYS A 45 5.13 -4.86 -0.56
C CYS A 45 4.62 -3.42 -0.42
N LYS A 46 4.22 -3.04 0.79
CA LYS A 46 4.07 -1.65 1.20
C LYS A 46 4.94 -1.38 2.42
N VAL A 47 5.52 -0.20 2.47
CA VAL A 47 6.36 0.26 3.59
C VAL A 47 5.84 1.60 4.07
N ALA A 48 5.48 1.66 5.34
CA ALA A 48 5.07 2.89 6.00
C ALA A 48 6.31 3.57 6.58
N VAL A 49 6.50 4.85 6.24
CA VAL A 49 7.64 5.65 6.69
C VAL A 49 7.16 6.95 7.31
N THR A 50 7.90 7.46 8.28
CA THR A 50 7.63 8.74 8.95
C THR A 50 8.91 9.53 9.13
N THR A 51 8.79 10.82 9.44
CA THR A 51 9.90 11.67 9.81
C THR A 51 9.44 12.64 10.89
N LYS A 52 10.36 13.01 11.78
CA LYS A 52 10.16 14.10 12.74
C LYS A 52 10.68 15.43 12.22
N GLN A 53 11.42 15.43 11.11
CA GLN A 53 12.02 16.63 10.55
C GLN A 53 11.00 17.36 9.64
N PRO A 54 10.62 18.60 9.97
CA PRO A 54 9.70 19.37 9.14
C PRO A 54 10.37 19.69 7.79
N GLY A 55 9.58 19.67 6.72
CA GLY A 55 10.05 19.97 5.36
C GLY A 55 10.67 18.78 4.61
N VAL A 56 10.84 17.62 5.26
CA VAL A 56 11.31 16.40 4.59
C VAL A 56 10.14 15.65 3.96
N CYS A 57 10.18 15.46 2.64
CA CYS A 57 9.22 14.63 1.93
C CYS A 57 9.64 13.16 1.96
N VAL A 58 9.05 12.37 2.87
CA VAL A 58 9.45 10.97 3.10
C VAL A 58 9.21 10.07 1.89
N THR A 59 8.11 10.27 1.17
CA THR A 59 7.78 9.48 -0.03
C THR A 59 8.74 9.83 -1.16
N GLY A 60 9.02 11.11 -1.40
CA GLY A 60 9.94 11.57 -2.43
C GLY A 60 11.37 11.06 -2.22
N ALA A 61 11.86 11.14 -0.98
CA ALA A 61 13.18 10.63 -0.60
C ALA A 61 13.30 9.12 -0.87
N CYS A 62 12.34 8.31 -0.43
CA CYS A 62 12.42 6.85 -0.61
C CYS A 62 12.20 6.41 -2.07
N VAL A 63 11.31 7.09 -2.81
CA VAL A 63 10.97 6.74 -4.19
C VAL A 63 12.10 7.12 -5.16
N GLY A 64 12.77 8.24 -4.91
CA GLY A 64 13.80 8.80 -5.77
C GLY A 64 13.26 9.37 -7.08
N VAL A 65 14.16 9.91 -7.91
CA VAL A 65 13.81 10.58 -9.17
C VAL A 65 13.04 9.61 -10.08
N ARG A 66 11.79 9.96 -10.41
CA ARG A 66 10.87 9.15 -11.24
C ARG A 66 10.73 7.68 -10.76
N GLY A 67 10.89 7.43 -9.46
CA GLY A 67 10.78 6.09 -8.90
C GLY A 67 11.96 5.16 -9.19
N HIS A 68 13.09 5.68 -9.68
CA HIS A 68 14.24 4.85 -9.99
C HIS A 68 14.74 4.09 -8.75
N ARG A 69 14.92 4.77 -7.62
CA ARG A 69 15.50 4.18 -6.41
C ARG A 69 14.66 2.98 -5.93
N ILE A 70 13.36 3.19 -5.76
CA ILE A 70 12.48 2.13 -5.25
C ILE A 70 12.32 0.97 -6.25
N ARG A 71 12.36 1.24 -7.56
CA ARG A 71 12.32 0.19 -8.59
C ARG A 71 13.59 -0.65 -8.61
N THR A 72 14.75 -0.04 -8.38
CA THR A 72 16.02 -0.77 -8.26
C THR A 72 15.98 -1.70 -7.05
N ILE A 73 15.57 -1.19 -5.88
CA ILE A 73 15.42 -1.99 -4.66
C ILE A 73 14.42 -3.15 -4.88
N ALA A 74 13.27 -2.87 -5.50
CA ALA A 74 12.28 -3.91 -5.80
C ALA A 74 12.85 -5.00 -6.71
N HIS A 75 13.56 -4.62 -7.78
CA HIS A 75 14.23 -5.55 -8.68
C HIS A 75 15.30 -6.38 -7.96
N GLU A 76 16.11 -5.75 -7.11
CA GLU A 76 17.12 -6.43 -6.30
C GLU A 76 16.54 -7.44 -5.33
N LEU A 77 15.37 -7.17 -4.75
CA LEU A 77 14.68 -8.10 -3.85
C LEU A 77 13.79 -9.11 -4.59
N GLY A 78 13.70 -9.03 -5.92
CA GLY A 78 12.83 -9.88 -6.72
C GLY A 78 11.33 -9.60 -6.52
N MET A 79 10.99 -8.40 -6.02
CA MET A 79 9.62 -7.93 -5.84
C MET A 79 9.09 -7.23 -7.10
N ASP A 80 7.80 -7.38 -7.37
CA ASP A 80 7.14 -6.72 -8.50
C ASP A 80 6.88 -5.24 -8.21
N ASN A 81 6.56 -4.91 -6.96
CA ASN A 81 6.26 -3.54 -6.55
C ASN A 81 6.48 -3.33 -5.05
N ILE A 82 7.20 -2.26 -4.71
CA ILE A 82 7.31 -1.75 -3.32
C ILE A 82 6.66 -0.36 -3.28
N GLY A 83 5.57 -0.23 -2.53
CA GLY A 83 4.87 1.04 -2.32
C GLY A 83 5.34 1.73 -1.05
N ILE A 84 5.85 2.95 -1.15
CA ILE A 84 6.16 3.78 0.02
C ILE A 84 4.94 4.60 0.42
N VAL A 85 4.58 4.55 1.70
CA VAL A 85 3.42 5.20 2.29
C VAL A 85 3.88 6.13 3.39
N ALA A 86 3.44 7.39 3.37
CA ALA A 86 3.65 8.30 4.49
C ALA A 86 2.73 7.91 5.66
N TYR A 87 3.32 7.50 6.78
CA TYR A 87 2.60 7.29 8.02
C TYR A 87 2.05 8.62 8.56
N SER A 88 0.85 8.57 9.13
CA SER A 88 0.23 9.69 9.83
C SER A 88 -0.34 9.19 11.16
N ALA A 89 -0.27 10.01 12.20
CA ALA A 89 -0.95 9.74 13.46
C ALA A 89 -2.49 9.84 13.32
N HIS A 90 -2.97 10.61 12.34
CA HIS A 90 -4.38 10.66 12.00
C HIS A 90 -4.74 9.47 11.12
N ILE A 91 -5.57 8.57 11.67
CA ILE A 91 -5.87 7.29 11.02
C ILE A 91 -6.51 7.46 9.64
N GLU A 92 -7.42 8.41 9.46
CA GLU A 92 -8.07 8.66 8.17
C GLU A 92 -7.04 9.02 7.08
N THR A 93 -6.08 9.89 7.42
CA THR A 93 -4.97 10.24 6.54
C THR A 93 -4.07 9.04 6.27
N TYR A 94 -3.78 8.24 7.29
CA TYR A 94 -2.92 7.07 7.12
C TYR A 94 -3.56 5.99 6.25
N LEU A 95 -4.85 5.70 6.44
CA LEU A 95 -5.64 4.79 5.60
C LEU A 95 -5.71 5.28 4.15
N THR A 96 -5.93 6.58 3.98
CA THR A 96 -5.91 7.24 2.67
C THR A 96 -4.57 7.03 1.99
N ASN A 97 -3.47 7.37 2.66
CA ASN A 97 -2.11 7.18 2.15
C ASN A 97 -1.81 5.71 1.82
N ALA A 98 -2.28 4.77 2.66
CA ALA A 98 -2.07 3.35 2.46
C ALA A 98 -2.81 2.82 1.22
N ILE A 99 -3.94 3.40 0.84
CA ILE A 99 -4.76 2.96 -0.30
C ILE A 99 -4.43 3.68 -1.62
N ILE A 100 -3.82 4.88 -1.61
CA ILE A 100 -3.44 5.71 -2.81
C ILE A 100 -2.36 5.04 -3.70
N ALA A 101 -2.39 3.73 -3.90
CA ALA A 101 -1.63 3.09 -4.96
C ALA A 101 -2.25 3.48 -6.31
N ARG A 102 -1.49 4.26 -7.09
CA ARG A 102 -1.83 4.65 -8.47
C ARG A 102 -3.13 5.46 -8.50
N GLY A 103 -3.16 6.71 -8.01
CA GLY A 103 -4.22 7.68 -8.32
C GLY A 103 -5.66 7.28 -7.98
N ALA A 104 -5.86 6.35 -7.04
CA ALA A 104 -7.16 6.08 -6.45
C ALA A 104 -7.31 6.95 -5.20
N HIS A 105 -8.21 7.93 -5.25
CA HIS A 105 -8.46 8.85 -4.14
C HIS A 105 -9.85 8.54 -3.56
N PRO A 106 -9.95 8.23 -2.26
CA PRO A 106 -11.25 8.03 -1.64
C PRO A 106 -12.05 9.33 -1.68
N LEU A 107 -13.34 9.23 -1.98
CA LEU A 107 -14.31 10.30 -1.81
C LEU A 107 -14.54 10.60 -0.32
N SER A 108 -14.56 9.55 0.51
CA SER A 108 -14.66 9.67 1.96
C SER A 108 -14.05 8.48 2.68
N VAL A 109 -13.63 8.71 3.93
CA VAL A 109 -13.18 7.69 4.87
C VAL A 109 -14.05 7.79 6.12
N HIS A 110 -14.62 6.67 6.54
CA HIS A 110 -15.47 6.59 7.72
C HIS A 110 -14.93 5.51 8.66
N ILE A 111 -14.68 5.89 9.91
CA ILE A 111 -14.36 4.93 10.96
C ILE A 111 -15.68 4.31 11.42
N ILE A 112 -15.83 3.00 11.19
CA ILE A 112 -17.05 2.25 11.51
C ILE A 112 -16.98 1.73 12.94
N ASP A 113 -15.82 1.19 13.31
CA ASP A 113 -15.55 0.66 14.64
C ASP A 113 -14.09 0.96 14.99
N ALA A 114 -13.88 1.89 15.92
CA ALA A 114 -12.52 2.26 16.34
C ALA A 114 -11.86 1.17 17.21
N PRO A 115 -12.52 0.58 18.23
CA PRO A 115 -12.02 -0.58 18.94
C PRO A 115 -11.67 -1.78 18.04
N GLY A 116 -12.55 -2.12 17.10
CA GLY A 116 -12.32 -3.21 16.14
C GLY A 116 -11.42 -2.85 14.96
N GLN A 117 -10.93 -1.61 14.89
CA GLN A 117 -10.08 -1.10 13.82
C GLN A 117 -10.69 -1.30 12.42
N VAL A 118 -12.00 -1.05 12.28
CA VAL A 118 -12.74 -1.19 11.03
C VAL A 118 -13.00 0.18 10.41
N ALA A 119 -12.56 0.36 9.17
CA ALA A 119 -12.80 1.55 8.39
C ALA A 119 -13.52 1.22 7.07
N ARG A 120 -14.41 2.12 6.65
CA ARG A 120 -15.06 2.11 5.34
C ARG A 120 -14.49 3.25 4.50
N MET A 121 -14.08 2.94 3.28
CA MET A 121 -13.60 3.94 2.32
C MET A 121 -14.46 3.90 1.06
N VAL A 122 -14.96 5.06 0.65
CA VAL A 122 -15.81 5.20 -0.52
C VAL A 122 -14.96 5.68 -1.69
N PHE A 123 -15.01 4.97 -2.80
CA PHE A 123 -14.32 5.32 -4.04
C PHE A 123 -15.31 5.50 -5.17
N ASP A 124 -14.98 6.40 -6.09
CA ASP A 124 -15.77 6.57 -7.28
C ASP A 124 -15.73 5.32 -8.17
N ALA A 125 -16.91 4.94 -8.67
CA ALA A 125 -17.09 3.87 -9.62
C ALA A 125 -17.23 4.40 -11.06
N GLU A 126 -17.42 5.71 -11.23
CA GLU A 126 -17.66 6.36 -12.52
C GLU A 126 -16.34 6.83 -13.12
N ASP A 127 -15.81 6.02 -14.03
CA ASP A 127 -15.25 6.41 -15.33
C ASP A 127 -14.75 5.12 -15.99
N ARG A 128 -15.61 4.52 -16.81
CA ARG A 128 -15.27 3.33 -17.62
C ARG A 128 -14.69 3.70 -18.98
N SER A 129 -14.68 4.98 -19.33
CA SER A 129 -14.31 5.46 -20.67
C SER A 129 -12.78 5.58 -20.83
N ILE A 130 -12.03 5.62 -19.72
CA ILE A 130 -10.56 5.87 -19.71
C ILE A 130 -9.81 4.82 -18.85
N GLY A 131 -10.30 3.58 -18.78
CA GLY A 131 -9.61 2.46 -18.14
C GLY A 131 -10.23 1.98 -16.82
N PRO A 132 -9.47 1.31 -15.94
CA PRO A 132 -10.02 0.74 -14.70
C PRO A 132 -10.44 1.84 -13.71
N THR A 133 -11.64 1.70 -13.15
CA THR A 133 -12.24 2.65 -12.20
C THR A 133 -11.37 2.84 -10.94
N GLN A 134 -11.54 3.96 -10.23
CA GLN A 134 -10.81 4.21 -8.98
C GLN A 134 -11.06 3.10 -7.95
N PHE A 135 -12.30 2.60 -7.86
CA PHE A 135 -12.65 1.44 -7.05
C PHE A 135 -11.84 0.18 -7.42
N ALA A 136 -11.71 -0.15 -8.72
CA ALA A 136 -10.93 -1.30 -9.16
C ALA A 136 -9.43 -1.14 -8.84
N ARG A 137 -8.89 0.07 -8.97
CA ARG A 137 -7.50 0.41 -8.59
C ARG A 137 -7.29 0.26 -7.08
N ALA A 138 -8.25 0.70 -6.26
CA ALA A 138 -8.20 0.56 -4.81
C ALA A 138 -8.20 -0.90 -4.35
N ILE A 139 -9.00 -1.77 -4.98
CA ILE A 139 -8.95 -3.24 -4.73
C ILE A 139 -7.58 -3.80 -5.15
N GLY A 140 -7.11 -3.43 -6.33
CA GLY A 140 -5.90 -3.97 -6.94
C GLY A 140 -6.08 -5.42 -7.43
N THR A 141 -5.01 -5.99 -8.00
CA THR A 141 -5.05 -7.35 -8.55
C THR A 141 -5.38 -8.36 -7.46
N ARG A 142 -6.49 -9.10 -7.63
CA ARG A 142 -6.99 -10.09 -6.65
C ARG A 142 -7.15 -9.54 -5.23
N GLY A 143 -7.41 -8.24 -5.05
CA GLY A 143 -7.52 -7.63 -3.72
C GLY A 143 -6.21 -7.44 -2.97
N SER A 144 -5.06 -7.59 -3.63
CA SER A 144 -3.75 -7.49 -2.95
C SER A 144 -3.50 -6.09 -2.38
N ASN A 145 -3.93 -5.03 -3.08
CA ASN A 145 -3.69 -3.66 -2.60
C ASN A 145 -4.43 -3.38 -1.28
N VAL A 146 -5.70 -3.77 -1.18
CA VAL A 146 -6.48 -3.59 0.05
C VAL A 146 -5.97 -4.49 1.18
N ARG A 147 -5.51 -5.72 0.88
CA ARG A 147 -4.86 -6.59 1.89
C ARG A 147 -3.57 -6.00 2.41
N LEU A 148 -2.69 -5.53 1.52
CA LEU A 148 -1.45 -4.87 1.90
C LEU A 148 -1.71 -3.62 2.74
N ALA A 149 -2.67 -2.77 2.35
CA ALA A 149 -3.03 -1.58 3.12
C ALA A 149 -3.60 -1.95 4.50
N SER A 150 -4.42 -3.00 4.57
CA SER A 150 -4.97 -3.50 5.83
C SER A 150 -3.87 -4.05 6.75
N ALA A 151 -2.95 -4.86 6.21
CA ALA A 151 -1.81 -5.39 6.96
C ALA A 151 -0.86 -4.28 7.42
N LEU A 152 -0.61 -3.29 6.57
CA LEU A 152 0.26 -2.16 6.88
C LEU A 152 -0.32 -1.28 8.00
N THR A 153 -1.62 -0.98 7.94
CA THR A 153 -2.26 -0.11 8.94
C THR A 153 -2.68 -0.86 10.19
N GLY A 154 -2.92 -2.17 10.09
CA GLY A 154 -3.58 -2.98 11.11
C GLY A 154 -5.11 -2.86 11.08
N TRP A 155 -5.68 -2.07 10.17
CA TRP A 155 -7.11 -1.82 10.09
C TRP A 155 -7.77 -2.69 9.04
N GLN A 156 -9.00 -3.14 9.31
CA GLN A 156 -9.85 -3.78 8.31
C GLN A 156 -10.46 -2.71 7.40
N ILE A 157 -10.02 -2.69 6.14
CA ILE A 157 -10.49 -1.69 5.17
C ILE A 157 -11.58 -2.27 4.28
N ARG A 158 -12.79 -1.73 4.43
CA ARG A 158 -13.96 -2.06 3.59
C ARG A 158 -14.10 -1.02 2.48
N LEU A 159 -13.93 -1.45 1.24
CA LEU A 159 -14.11 -0.58 0.07
C LEU A 159 -15.58 -0.54 -0.35
N CYS A 160 -16.10 0.65 -0.63
CA CYS A 160 -17.47 0.88 -1.08
C CYS A 160 -17.50 1.87 -2.25
N THR A 161 -18.63 1.91 -2.93
CA THR A 161 -18.96 2.92 -3.94
C THR A 161 -20.11 3.78 -3.42
N PRO A 162 -20.35 5.00 -3.96
CA PRO A 162 -21.52 5.81 -3.60
C PRO A 162 -22.86 5.11 -3.83
N LEU A 163 -22.88 4.06 -4.66
CA LEU A 163 -24.05 3.24 -4.96
C LEU A 163 -24.37 2.20 -3.88
N CYS A 164 -23.48 1.99 -2.91
CA CYS A 164 -23.70 1.04 -1.82
C CYS A 164 -24.74 1.60 -0.83
N ARG A 165 -25.87 0.91 -0.65
CA ARG A 165 -26.92 1.24 0.33
C ARG A 165 -27.06 0.13 1.36
N ASP A 166 -27.24 0.48 2.63
CA ASP A 166 -27.69 -0.36 3.76
C ASP A 166 -27.41 -1.87 3.64
N GLY A 167 -26.12 -2.24 3.70
CA GLY A 167 -25.71 -3.66 3.71
C GLY A 167 -25.61 -4.34 2.35
N HIS A 168 -25.96 -3.66 1.25
CA HIS A 168 -25.85 -4.16 -0.11
C HIS A 168 -24.75 -3.43 -0.89
N CYS A 169 -23.62 -4.12 -1.06
CA CYS A 169 -22.51 -3.64 -1.87
C CYS A 169 -22.77 -3.91 -3.36
N LEU A 170 -23.30 -2.90 -4.06
CA LEU A 170 -23.47 -2.94 -5.51
C LEU A 170 -22.19 -2.43 -6.19
N HIS A 171 -21.47 -3.35 -6.83
CA HIS A 171 -20.23 -3.06 -7.54
C HIS A 171 -20.40 -3.36 -9.03
N PRO A 172 -20.28 -2.36 -9.93
CA PRO A 172 -20.38 -2.58 -11.37
C PRO A 172 -19.22 -3.47 -11.87
N GLY A 173 -19.42 -4.78 -11.92
CA GLY A 173 -18.46 -5.75 -12.47
C GLY A 173 -17.77 -6.67 -11.46
N ALA A 174 -18.10 -6.62 -10.18
CA ALA A 174 -17.69 -7.62 -9.21
C ALA A 174 -18.91 -8.43 -8.78
N THR A 175 -19.11 -9.60 -9.40
CA THR A 175 -20.01 -10.62 -8.88
C THR A 175 -19.58 -10.94 -7.44
N SER A 176 -20.33 -10.41 -6.48
CA SER A 176 -20.27 -10.70 -5.05
C SER A 176 -18.86 -10.78 -4.45
N LEU A 177 -18.23 -9.65 -4.17
CA LEU A 177 -17.40 -9.58 -2.97
C LEU A 177 -18.39 -9.59 -1.79
N ARG A 178 -18.68 -10.79 -1.25
CA ARG A 178 -19.39 -10.87 0.04
C ARG A 178 -18.48 -10.19 1.05
N VAL A 179 -18.90 -9.00 1.49
CA VAL A 179 -18.40 -8.37 2.69
C VAL A 179 -18.66 -9.37 3.80
N ALA A 180 -17.59 -9.93 4.37
CA ALA A 180 -17.71 -10.76 5.55
C ALA A 180 -18.42 -9.92 6.63
N SER A 181 -19.60 -10.39 7.01
CA SER A 181 -20.34 -10.03 8.21
C SER A 181 -19.42 -10.08 9.42
#